data_AF-A0A1M5WL89-F1
#
_entry.id   AF-A0A1M5WL89-F1
#
_cell.length_a   1.000
_cell.length_b   1.000
_cell.length_c   1.000
_cell.angle_alpha   90.00
_cell.angle_beta   90.00
_cell.angle_gamma   90.00
#
_symmetry.space_group_name_H-M   'P 1'
#
loop_
_entity.id
_entity.type
_entity.pdbx_description
1 polymer ?
#
loop_
_entity_poly.entity_id
_entity_poly.type
_entity_poly.pdbx_seq_one_letter_code
_entity_poly.pdbx_strand_id
1 'polypeptide(L)'
;MTSVTATPARSEPRAYRAVLPQLAPFLGILAVAMVLPFVSNDYWALIGTRAAIYWVLVSGLNLIVGFAGHLAIGYVALLTLGAYTTSVLVAGNVMPALPVFAALPIAGCVGAVFGVIVGLPALRLRTFYFAMSTLGFATIVTQIALAWQSVTGGGIGISGPEFPAPFNTAWGYYYLCIGFAAFCTWMSANVAHSRFGRALIAVRDAEVAAEATGISKPRMLIAIFLLAGALAAIAGGLFASLQTYITPDAFTFDLSILFFIAILIGGRGSILGPMLGTIILTILPEIAAPLAAWSTFLYAVLLLVIVLVMPGGIAALLDFRNRRPLASNRAIVPRPSALGDVVRKRAGDRTLSLRRIALNFGNVRAIDGLDLDVRPGQVHGLIGPNGSGKTTTLNVISGYYAAKAGTMTLGDDALPPGRPALRAASGIARTFQTPRVIGEASVLQNVMIGGTIEGQATFVEALLALPRNRRDERRLAAKARALLDVVGLETLAEVRADRLQHSELRFIEIARALMLEPDFLLLDEPAAGLSSDEIERLGILIKAISRRGTGVLLVEHHADLIFDICDQVTVLNLGRILAAGTPAEIRVHKEVVSAYLGG
;
A
#
# COMPACT_ATOMS: atom_id res chain seq x y z
N MET A 1 20.00 -39.58 -41.19
CA MET A 1 20.96 -39.10 -40.17
C MET A 1 21.00 -37.59 -40.20
N THR A 2 20.20 -36.93 -39.37
CA THR A 2 20.35 -35.50 -39.03
C THR A 2 19.65 -35.31 -37.69
N SER A 3 20.43 -35.42 -36.63
CA SER A 3 20.02 -35.28 -35.23
C SER A 3 19.66 -33.83 -34.93
N VAL A 4 18.39 -33.60 -34.61
CA VAL A 4 17.91 -32.35 -34.01
C VAL A 4 18.46 -32.26 -32.59
N THR A 5 19.39 -31.35 -32.38
CA THR A 5 19.96 -31.02 -31.07
C THR A 5 18.92 -30.28 -30.22
N ALA A 6 18.37 -30.99 -29.24
CA ALA A 6 17.53 -30.40 -28.20
C ALA A 6 18.35 -29.39 -27.38
N THR A 7 17.87 -28.14 -27.33
CA THR A 7 18.41 -27.10 -26.44
C THR A 7 18.05 -27.46 -25.00
N PRO A 8 18.99 -27.44 -24.04
CA PRO A 8 18.69 -27.81 -22.66
C PRO A 8 17.80 -26.75 -22.01
N ALA A 9 16.78 -27.22 -21.30
CA ALA A 9 15.89 -26.40 -20.47
C ALA A 9 16.72 -25.53 -19.52
N ARG A 10 16.54 -24.20 -19.59
CA ARG A 10 17.14 -23.26 -18.65
C ARG A 10 16.64 -23.60 -17.24
N SER A 11 17.53 -24.12 -16.40
CA SER A 11 17.27 -24.36 -14.98
C SER A 11 16.85 -23.05 -14.32
N GLU A 12 15.65 -22.98 -13.78
CA GLU A 12 15.21 -21.86 -12.94
C GLU A 12 16.23 -21.63 -11.81
N PRO A 13 16.76 -20.41 -11.61
CA PRO A 13 17.62 -20.14 -10.49
C PRO A 13 16.83 -20.38 -9.19
N ARG A 14 17.28 -21.36 -8.39
CA ARG A 14 16.71 -21.69 -7.07
C ARG A 14 16.46 -20.40 -6.27
N ALA A 15 15.21 -20.20 -5.84
CA ALA A 15 14.69 -18.96 -5.25
C ALA A 15 15.54 -18.33 -4.12
N TYR A 16 16.40 -19.08 -3.43
CA TYR A 16 17.30 -18.53 -2.41
C TYR A 16 18.45 -17.68 -2.99
N ARG A 17 18.90 -17.92 -4.23
CA ARG A 17 19.99 -17.13 -4.86
C ARG A 17 19.56 -15.71 -5.21
N ALA A 18 18.27 -15.46 -5.39
CA ALA A 18 17.73 -14.10 -5.59
C ALA A 18 17.62 -13.30 -4.29
N VAL A 19 17.52 -13.98 -3.15
CA VAL A 19 17.35 -13.37 -1.81
C VAL A 19 18.70 -13.05 -1.17
N LEU A 20 19.75 -13.83 -1.46
CA LEU A 20 21.10 -13.66 -0.91
C LEU A 20 21.71 -12.25 -1.08
N PRO A 21 21.71 -11.62 -2.27
CA PRO A 21 22.29 -10.28 -2.44
C PRO A 21 21.45 -9.19 -1.76
N GLN A 22 20.15 -9.42 -1.55
CA GLN A 22 19.30 -8.54 -0.77
C GLN A 22 19.57 -8.69 0.73
N LEU A 23 19.82 -9.89 1.24
CA LEU A 23 20.14 -10.17 2.65
C LEU A 23 21.60 -9.86 3.04
N ALA A 24 22.52 -9.76 2.10
CA ALA A 24 23.93 -9.47 2.36
C ALA A 24 24.20 -8.21 3.24
N PRO A 25 23.58 -7.03 2.98
CA PRO A 25 23.74 -5.88 3.87
C PRO A 25 23.14 -6.12 5.26
N PHE A 26 22.07 -6.92 5.38
CA PHE A 26 21.44 -7.28 6.66
C PHE A 26 22.37 -8.16 7.50
N LEU A 27 22.99 -9.17 6.88
CA LEU A 27 23.96 -10.04 7.54
C LEU A 27 25.23 -9.30 7.91
N GLY A 28 25.69 -8.36 7.07
CA GLY A 28 26.85 -7.52 7.37
C GLY A 28 26.63 -6.61 8.58
N ILE A 29 25.47 -5.93 8.65
CA ILE A 29 25.16 -5.02 9.77
C ILE A 29 24.89 -5.80 11.06
N LEU A 30 24.19 -6.94 10.98
CA LEU A 30 24.01 -7.83 12.12
C LEU A 30 25.36 -8.40 12.59
N ALA A 31 26.27 -8.77 11.68
CA ALA A 31 27.60 -9.24 12.03
C ALA A 31 28.44 -8.14 12.72
N VAL A 32 28.42 -6.91 12.20
CA VAL A 32 29.09 -5.77 12.85
C VAL A 32 28.54 -5.51 14.25
N ALA A 33 27.21 -5.54 14.40
CA ALA A 33 26.57 -5.35 15.69
C ALA A 33 26.90 -6.48 16.68
N MET A 34 27.06 -7.72 16.20
CA MET A 34 27.49 -8.85 17.02
C MET A 34 28.97 -8.79 17.43
N VAL A 35 29.82 -8.09 16.65
CA VAL A 35 31.28 -7.97 16.87
C VAL A 35 31.64 -6.74 17.72
N LEU A 36 30.82 -5.69 17.70
CA LEU A 36 31.00 -4.46 18.50
C LEU A 36 31.42 -4.68 19.97
N PRO A 37 30.88 -5.68 20.70
CA PRO A 37 31.21 -5.95 22.10
C PRO A 37 32.65 -6.40 22.34
N PHE A 38 33.31 -6.96 21.33
CA PHE A 38 34.69 -7.45 21.45
C PHE A 38 35.73 -6.36 21.17
N VAL A 39 35.30 -5.19 20.70
CA VAL A 39 36.18 -4.12 20.22
C VAL A 39 35.94 -2.79 20.95
N SER A 40 34.90 -2.72 21.80
CA SER A 40 34.40 -1.46 22.33
C SER A 40 34.10 -1.50 23.83
N ASN A 41 33.76 -0.35 24.41
CA ASN A 41 33.50 -0.14 25.83
C ASN A 41 32.00 0.02 26.14
N ASP A 42 31.65 0.12 27.44
CA ASP A 42 30.26 0.21 27.90
C ASP A 42 29.54 1.50 27.43
N TYR A 43 30.28 2.57 27.14
CA TYR A 43 29.70 3.80 26.58
C TYR A 43 29.10 3.55 25.18
N TRP A 44 29.82 2.82 24.32
CA TRP A 44 29.28 2.42 23.01
C TRP A 44 28.19 1.35 23.11
N ALA A 45 28.22 0.50 24.14
CA ALA A 45 27.11 -0.41 24.43
C ALA A 45 25.82 0.37 24.72
N LEU A 46 25.90 1.46 25.51
CA LEU A 46 24.77 2.33 25.81
C LEU A 46 24.20 2.99 24.55
N ILE A 47 25.05 3.59 23.71
CA ILE A 47 24.65 4.23 22.46
C ILE A 47 24.02 3.22 21.50
N GLY A 48 24.66 2.06 21.34
CA GLY A 48 24.17 0.97 20.49
C GLY A 48 22.82 0.43 20.97
N THR A 49 22.62 0.32 22.29
CA THR A 49 21.35 -0.10 22.89
C THR A 49 20.25 0.92 22.63
N ARG A 50 20.53 2.21 22.81
CA ARG A 50 19.61 3.30 22.49
C ARG A 50 19.20 3.27 21.01
N ALA A 51 20.17 3.11 20.11
CA ALA A 51 19.92 3.00 18.67
C ALA A 51 19.02 1.78 18.34
N ALA A 52 19.25 0.64 18.99
CA ALA A 52 18.43 -0.56 18.79
C ALA A 52 16.97 -0.36 19.27
N ILE A 53 16.78 0.28 20.42
CA ILE A 53 15.44 0.59 20.95
C ILE A 53 14.69 1.56 20.02
N TYR A 54 15.35 2.62 19.57
CA TYR A 54 14.78 3.55 18.60
C TYR A 54 14.44 2.84 17.28
N TRP A 55 15.28 1.90 16.86
CA TRP A 55 15.03 1.13 15.65
C TRP A 55 13.79 0.22 15.78
N VAL A 56 13.52 -0.38 16.94
CA VAL A 56 12.26 -1.11 17.19
C VAL A 56 11.04 -0.22 16.90
N LEU A 57 11.02 0.98 17.45
CA LEU A 57 9.91 1.92 17.25
C LEU A 57 9.80 2.37 15.79
N VAL A 58 10.92 2.80 15.21
CA VAL A 58 10.97 3.34 13.83
C VAL A 58 10.60 2.26 12.80
N SER A 59 10.87 0.98 13.08
CA SER A 59 10.42 -0.15 12.23
C SER A 59 8.89 -0.20 12.11
N GLY A 60 8.18 -0.07 13.23
CA GLY A 60 6.71 -0.01 13.23
C GLY A 60 6.18 1.28 12.61
N LEU A 61 6.76 2.43 12.99
CA LEU A 61 6.36 3.73 12.49
C LEU A 61 6.55 3.87 10.97
N ASN A 62 7.56 3.22 10.39
CA ASN A 62 7.78 3.23 8.94
C ASN A 62 6.65 2.55 8.15
N LEU A 63 5.91 1.60 8.73
CA LEU A 63 4.72 1.04 8.07
C LEU A 63 3.62 2.09 7.90
N ILE A 64 3.51 3.03 8.84
CA ILE A 64 2.54 4.13 8.80
C ILE A 64 3.06 5.26 7.90
N VAL A 65 4.27 5.75 8.16
CA VAL A 65 4.82 6.93 7.49
C VAL A 65 5.35 6.59 6.10
N GLY A 66 6.08 5.48 5.98
CA GLY A 66 6.71 5.04 4.74
C GLY A 66 5.71 4.38 3.79
N PHE A 67 5.00 3.34 4.25
CA PHE A 67 4.14 2.54 3.36
C PHE A 67 2.73 3.11 3.20
N ALA A 68 2.09 3.58 4.28
CA ALA A 68 0.75 4.17 4.20
C ALA A 68 0.74 5.68 3.89
N GLY A 69 1.87 6.37 4.05
CA GLY A 69 2.04 7.80 3.75
C GLY A 69 1.38 8.76 4.74
N HIS A 70 1.06 8.31 5.95
CA HIS A 70 0.51 9.18 6.98
C HIS A 70 1.62 9.83 7.82
N LEU A 71 1.55 11.14 8.04
CA LEU A 71 2.49 11.87 8.90
C LEU A 71 2.12 11.67 10.38
N ALA A 72 2.61 10.59 10.99
CA ALA A 72 2.41 10.29 12.41
C ALA A 72 3.57 10.84 13.26
N ILE A 73 3.58 12.16 13.52
CA ILE A 73 4.70 12.83 14.21
C ILE A 73 4.66 12.52 15.72
N GLY A 74 3.50 12.59 16.37
CA GLY A 74 3.39 12.41 17.83
C GLY A 74 3.45 10.95 18.32
N TYR A 75 4.19 10.09 17.63
CA TYR A 75 4.27 8.66 17.99
C TYR A 75 5.09 8.39 19.27
N VAL A 76 5.84 9.39 19.78
CA VAL A 76 6.49 9.31 21.10
C VAL A 76 5.47 9.01 22.21
N ALA A 77 4.21 9.41 22.04
CA ALA A 77 3.15 9.12 22.99
C ALA A 77 3.03 7.62 23.31
N LEU A 78 3.20 6.76 22.30
CA LEU A 78 3.11 5.30 22.47
C LEU A 78 4.39 4.75 23.11
N LEU A 79 5.55 5.37 22.84
CA LEU A 79 6.79 5.11 23.59
C LEU A 79 6.59 5.43 25.08
N THR A 80 6.03 6.60 25.39
CA THR A 80 5.71 7.03 26.76
C THR A 80 4.76 6.06 27.45
N LEU A 81 3.64 5.70 26.80
CA LEU A 81 2.69 4.74 27.34
C LEU A 81 3.34 3.39 27.62
N GLY A 82 4.18 2.89 26.70
CA GLY A 82 4.89 1.64 26.89
C GLY A 82 5.88 1.65 28.04
N ALA A 83 6.63 2.75 28.17
CA ALA A 83 7.60 2.96 29.25
C ALA A 83 6.92 2.95 30.62
N TYR A 84 5.89 3.79 30.80
CA TYR A 84 5.14 3.85 32.05
C TYR A 84 4.37 2.56 32.33
N THR A 85 3.73 1.95 31.32
CA THR A 85 3.01 0.68 31.54
C THR A 85 3.96 -0.40 32.04
N THR A 86 5.14 -0.54 31.43
CA THR A 86 6.11 -1.56 31.85
C THR A 86 6.65 -1.27 33.26
N SER A 87 7.05 -0.03 33.55
CA SER A 87 7.56 0.36 34.88
C SER A 87 6.53 0.19 35.99
N VAL A 88 5.28 0.60 35.76
CA VAL A 88 4.19 0.51 36.75
C VAL A 88 3.86 -0.94 37.10
N LEU A 89 3.85 -1.82 36.09
CA LEU A 89 3.58 -3.25 36.28
C LEU A 89 4.71 -3.96 37.03
N VAL A 90 5.96 -3.60 36.76
CA VAL A 90 7.14 -4.19 37.43
C VAL A 90 7.29 -3.65 38.84
N ALA A 91 7.03 -2.36 39.06
CA ALA A 91 7.08 -1.73 40.39
C ALA A 91 5.98 -2.25 41.34
N GLY A 92 4.88 -2.76 40.78
CA GLY A 92 3.76 -3.27 41.56
C GLY A 92 2.81 -2.18 42.09
N ASN A 93 2.81 -0.99 41.48
CA ASN A 93 2.01 0.17 41.95
C ASN A 93 0.50 -0.02 41.77
N VAL A 94 0.08 -0.82 40.79
CA VAL A 94 -1.34 -1.02 40.42
C VAL A 94 -1.80 -2.46 40.66
N MET A 95 -0.91 -3.42 40.49
CA MET A 95 -1.15 -4.85 40.66
C MET A 95 0.12 -5.50 41.23
N PRO A 96 0.08 -6.76 41.72
CA PRO A 96 1.29 -7.43 42.18
C PRO A 96 2.40 -7.36 41.14
N ALA A 97 3.64 -7.11 41.60
CA ALA A 97 4.80 -6.94 40.73
C ALA A 97 4.93 -8.09 39.72
N LEU A 98 4.92 -7.74 38.44
CA LEU A 98 5.06 -8.70 37.35
C LEU A 98 6.53 -8.76 36.88
N PRO A 99 7.00 -9.94 36.42
CA PRO A 99 8.30 -10.03 35.78
C PRO A 99 8.28 -9.21 34.48
N VAL A 100 9.40 -8.55 34.18
CA VAL A 100 9.53 -7.63 33.01
C VAL A 100 9.14 -8.30 31.69
N PHE A 101 9.43 -9.60 31.52
CA PHE A 101 9.05 -10.34 30.32
C PHE A 101 7.53 -10.55 30.16
N ALA A 102 6.75 -10.49 31.24
CA ALA A 102 5.29 -10.49 31.18
C ALA A 102 4.73 -9.07 31.03
N ALA A 103 5.39 -8.07 31.64
CA ALA A 103 5.00 -6.67 31.53
C ALA A 103 5.15 -6.12 30.10
N LEU A 104 6.20 -6.52 29.37
CA LEU A 104 6.44 -6.06 27.99
C LEU A 104 5.32 -6.39 26.99
N PRO A 105 4.82 -7.65 26.88
CA PRO A 105 3.67 -7.97 26.04
C PRO A 105 2.40 -7.20 26.44
N ILE A 106 2.16 -6.98 27.73
CA ILE A 106 1.01 -6.20 28.22
C ILE A 106 1.14 -4.76 27.76
N ALA A 107 2.31 -4.14 27.90
CA ALA A 107 2.60 -2.82 27.36
C ALA A 107 2.40 -2.78 25.85
N GLY A 108 2.82 -3.82 25.12
CA GLY A 108 2.52 -3.99 23.69
C GLY A 108 1.02 -4.01 23.38
N CYS A 109 0.20 -4.73 24.15
CA CYS A 109 -1.25 -4.73 23.99
C CYS A 109 -1.88 -3.35 24.25
N VAL A 110 -1.44 -2.65 25.30
CA VAL A 110 -1.88 -1.27 25.59
C VAL A 110 -1.49 -0.35 24.44
N GLY A 111 -0.24 -0.44 23.97
CA GLY A 111 0.25 0.30 22.80
C GLY A 111 -0.54 0.01 21.53
N ALA A 112 -0.98 -1.24 21.32
CA ALA A 112 -1.78 -1.63 20.18
C ALA A 112 -3.16 -0.95 20.19
N VAL A 113 -3.82 -0.94 21.35
CA VAL A 113 -5.12 -0.28 21.54
C VAL A 113 -5.00 1.23 21.33
N PHE A 114 -4.04 1.87 22.01
CA PHE A 114 -3.83 3.31 21.86
C PHE A 114 -3.29 3.69 20.48
N GLY A 115 -2.55 2.81 19.81
CA GLY A 115 -2.13 2.98 18.42
C GLY A 115 -3.34 3.10 17.49
N VAL A 116 -4.36 2.26 17.67
CA VAL A 116 -5.62 2.38 16.91
C VAL A 116 -6.35 3.67 17.26
N ILE A 117 -6.44 4.06 18.55
CA ILE A 117 -7.07 5.32 18.97
C ILE A 117 -6.40 6.52 18.29
N VAL A 118 -5.07 6.57 18.29
CA VAL A 118 -4.27 7.59 17.60
C VAL A 118 -4.46 7.54 16.09
N GLY A 119 -4.68 6.35 15.53
CA GLY A 119 -4.91 6.13 14.10
C GLY A 119 -6.33 6.44 13.61
N LEU A 120 -7.34 6.49 14.47
CA LEU A 120 -8.74 6.75 14.06
C LEU A 120 -8.91 8.06 13.27
N PRO A 121 -8.31 9.20 13.67
CA PRO A 121 -8.37 10.42 12.88
C PRO A 121 -7.77 10.29 11.46
N ALA A 122 -6.83 9.36 11.23
CA ALA A 122 -6.23 9.12 9.91
C ALA A 122 -7.26 8.65 8.86
N LEU A 123 -8.39 8.10 9.31
CA LEU A 123 -9.46 7.62 8.43
C LEU A 123 -10.26 8.77 7.79
N ARG A 124 -10.23 9.97 8.38
CA ARG A 124 -11.04 11.13 7.95
C ARG A 124 -10.23 12.37 7.63
N LEU A 125 -9.08 12.55 8.29
CA LEU A 125 -8.28 13.76 8.18
C LEU A 125 -7.24 13.66 7.06
N ARG A 126 -7.01 14.80 6.40
CA ARG A 126 -5.87 14.97 5.48
C ARG A 126 -4.56 14.98 6.28
N THR A 127 -3.46 14.71 5.58
CA THR A 127 -2.14 14.39 6.15
C THR A 127 -1.64 15.38 7.23
N PHE A 128 -1.79 16.69 7.02
CA PHE A 128 -1.34 17.70 8.01
C PHE A 128 -2.20 17.74 9.29
N TYR A 129 -3.52 17.63 9.15
CA TYR A 129 -4.43 17.60 10.29
C TYR A 129 -4.23 16.34 11.14
N PHE A 130 -3.93 15.21 10.47
CA PHE A 130 -3.56 13.98 11.17
C PHE A 130 -2.29 14.17 12.01
N ALA A 131 -1.24 14.79 11.45
CA ALA A 131 -0.01 15.08 12.19
C ALA A 131 -0.27 15.91 13.45
N MET A 132 -1.05 16.99 13.33
CA MET A 132 -1.43 17.83 14.48
C MET A 132 -2.22 17.05 15.54
N SER A 133 -3.13 16.16 15.12
CA SER A 133 -3.86 15.29 16.05
C SER A 133 -2.93 14.35 16.81
N THR A 134 -1.93 13.77 16.14
CA THR A 134 -0.96 12.87 16.80
C THR A 134 -0.09 13.63 17.80
N LEU A 135 0.29 14.87 17.48
CA LEU A 135 1.05 15.74 18.39
C LEU A 135 0.23 16.10 19.63
N GLY A 136 -1.03 16.50 19.44
CA GLY A 136 -1.94 16.76 20.56
C GLY A 136 -2.11 15.53 21.46
N PHE A 137 -2.20 14.33 20.88
CA PHE A 137 -2.22 13.09 21.65
C PHE A 137 -0.93 12.87 22.45
N ALA A 138 0.25 13.15 21.88
CA ALA A 138 1.50 13.08 22.61
C ALA A 138 1.53 14.03 23.82
N THR A 139 1.07 15.27 23.64
CA THR A 139 0.94 16.22 24.75
C THR A 139 -0.05 15.73 25.80
N ILE A 140 -1.19 15.16 25.42
CA ILE A 140 -2.17 14.62 26.38
C ILE A 140 -1.53 13.51 27.21
N VAL A 141 -0.84 12.56 26.58
CA VAL A 141 -0.20 11.44 27.29
C VAL A 141 0.87 11.93 28.26
N THR A 142 1.73 12.87 27.87
CA THR A 142 2.79 13.37 28.75
C THR A 142 2.22 14.18 29.92
N GLN A 143 1.18 14.99 29.69
CA GLN A 143 0.49 15.73 30.76
C GLN A 143 -0.24 14.80 31.73
N ILE A 144 -0.88 13.73 31.25
CA ILE A 144 -1.47 12.70 32.12
C ILE A 144 -0.38 12.02 32.95
N ALA A 145 0.74 11.64 32.33
CA ALA A 145 1.86 11.02 33.04
C ALA A 145 2.45 11.94 34.11
N LEU A 146 2.49 13.25 33.87
CA LEU A 146 2.94 14.25 34.84
C LEU A 146 1.94 14.45 35.99
N ALA A 147 0.64 14.48 35.70
CA ALA A 147 -0.41 14.72 36.70
C ALA A 147 -0.73 13.50 37.57
N TRP A 148 -0.57 12.27 37.06
CA TRP A 148 -1.04 11.05 37.71
C TRP A 148 -0.06 10.47 38.74
N GLN A 149 0.23 11.24 39.79
CA GLN A 149 1.24 10.92 40.80
C GLN A 149 1.12 9.52 41.43
N SER A 150 -0.11 9.05 41.72
CA SER A 150 -0.32 7.75 42.37
C SER A 150 0.10 6.55 41.55
N VAL A 151 0.17 6.68 40.22
CA VAL A 151 0.50 5.57 39.32
C VAL A 151 1.88 5.77 38.70
N THR A 152 2.15 6.94 38.15
CA THR A 152 3.38 7.23 37.38
C THR A 152 4.50 7.84 38.22
N GLY A 153 4.22 8.23 39.47
CA GLY A 153 5.13 9.07 40.27
C GLY A 153 5.11 10.55 39.85
N GLY A 154 4.32 10.93 38.84
CA GLY A 154 4.20 12.30 38.35
C GLY A 154 5.55 12.89 37.96
N GLY A 155 5.84 14.12 38.41
CA GLY A 155 7.14 14.77 38.18
C GLY A 155 8.31 14.15 38.96
N ILE A 156 8.03 13.35 39.99
CA ILE A 156 9.08 12.63 40.73
C ILE A 156 9.62 11.51 39.85
N GLY A 157 8.77 10.84 39.08
CA GLY A 157 9.14 9.74 38.19
C GLY A 157 9.05 8.35 38.84
N ILE A 158 9.37 7.32 38.06
CA ILE A 158 9.32 5.92 38.47
C ILE A 158 10.59 5.18 38.02
N SER A 159 11.04 4.22 38.82
CA SER A 159 12.17 3.37 38.44
C SER A 159 11.89 2.59 37.16
N GLY A 160 12.91 2.52 36.30
CA GLY A 160 12.93 1.65 35.14
C GLY A 160 12.94 0.17 35.57
N PRO A 161 12.35 -0.73 34.79
CA PRO A 161 12.36 -2.14 35.12
C PRO A 161 13.76 -2.73 34.87
N GLU A 162 14.17 -3.66 35.74
CA GLU A 162 15.43 -4.38 35.58
C GLU A 162 15.16 -5.76 34.95
N PHE A 163 15.98 -6.12 33.96
CA PHE A 163 15.94 -7.46 33.38
C PHE A 163 16.76 -8.44 34.21
N PRO A 164 16.33 -9.70 34.35
CA PRO A 164 17.12 -10.72 35.03
C PRO A 164 18.35 -11.11 34.20
N ALA A 165 19.34 -11.73 34.86
CA ALA A 165 20.51 -12.28 34.19
C ALA A 165 20.11 -13.27 33.06
N PRO A 166 20.79 -13.25 31.89
CA PRO A 166 22.04 -12.51 31.59
C PRO A 166 21.84 -11.07 31.07
N PHE A 167 20.61 -10.58 30.99
CA PHE A 167 20.27 -9.30 30.36
C PHE A 167 20.38 -8.09 31.29
N ASN A 168 20.84 -8.29 32.53
CA ASN A 168 21.13 -7.23 33.49
C ASN A 168 22.48 -6.54 33.26
N THR A 169 23.30 -7.03 32.32
CA THR A 169 24.60 -6.44 31.95
C THR A 169 24.46 -5.51 30.75
N ALA A 170 25.34 -4.52 30.59
CA ALA A 170 25.29 -3.57 29.46
C ALA A 170 25.26 -4.28 28.10
N TRP A 171 26.15 -5.27 27.90
CA TRP A 171 26.21 -6.04 26.65
C TRP A 171 25.12 -7.10 26.53
N GLY A 172 24.70 -7.74 27.63
CA GLY A 172 23.55 -8.65 27.61
C GLY A 172 22.28 -7.92 27.17
N TYR A 173 22.04 -6.74 27.73
CA TYR A 173 20.89 -5.90 27.39
C TYR A 173 20.96 -5.37 25.95
N TYR A 174 22.14 -5.00 25.48
CA TYR A 174 22.39 -4.64 24.08
C TYR A 174 21.97 -5.76 23.11
N TYR A 175 22.39 -7.00 23.35
CA TYR A 175 22.02 -8.14 22.51
C TYR A 175 20.51 -8.42 22.53
N LEU A 176 19.86 -8.25 23.68
CA LEU A 176 18.40 -8.35 23.79
C LEU A 176 17.72 -7.32 22.88
N CYS A 177 18.10 -6.05 22.98
CA CYS A 177 17.52 -4.96 22.20
C CYS A 177 17.74 -5.13 20.69
N ILE A 178 18.93 -5.59 20.27
CA ILE A 178 19.20 -5.91 18.88
C ILE A 178 18.37 -7.09 18.39
N GLY A 179 18.22 -8.14 19.21
CA GLY A 179 17.35 -9.27 18.90
C GLY A 179 15.92 -8.80 18.62
N PHE A 180 15.39 -7.93 19.49
CA PHE A 180 14.09 -7.29 19.28
C PHE A 180 14.04 -6.45 18.00
N ALA A 181 15.04 -5.59 17.76
CA ALA A 181 15.08 -4.73 16.58
C ALA A 181 15.13 -5.54 15.27
N ALA A 182 15.95 -6.60 15.23
CA ALA A 182 16.05 -7.51 14.10
C ALA A 182 14.72 -8.27 13.88
N PHE A 183 14.09 -8.77 14.95
CA PHE A 183 12.81 -9.45 14.89
C PHE A 183 11.69 -8.54 14.38
N CYS A 184 11.61 -7.30 14.89
CA CYS A 184 10.61 -6.32 14.46
C CYS A 184 10.82 -5.88 13.01
N THR A 185 12.08 -5.76 12.58
CA THR A 185 12.43 -5.48 11.18
C THR A 185 12.04 -6.64 10.29
N TRP A 186 12.30 -7.88 10.70
CA TRP A 186 11.88 -9.08 9.98
C TRP A 186 10.35 -9.14 9.81
N MET A 187 9.59 -8.89 10.89
CA MET A 187 8.13 -8.80 10.84
C MET A 187 7.65 -7.72 9.86
N SER A 188 8.22 -6.52 9.97
CA SER A 188 7.87 -5.38 9.11
C SER A 188 8.22 -5.64 7.65
N ALA A 189 9.36 -6.29 7.38
CA ALA A 189 9.79 -6.70 6.04
C ALA A 189 8.82 -7.72 5.42
N ASN A 190 8.35 -8.68 6.21
CA ASN A 190 7.40 -9.68 5.74
C ASN A 190 6.06 -9.03 5.36
N VAL A 191 5.57 -8.09 6.17
CA VAL A 191 4.36 -7.31 5.84
C VAL A 191 4.57 -6.48 4.58
N ALA A 192 5.69 -5.76 4.50
CA ALA A 192 6.05 -4.91 3.35
C ALA A 192 6.12 -5.69 2.02
N HIS A 193 6.67 -6.91 2.04
CA HIS A 193 6.78 -7.77 0.85
C HIS A 193 5.50 -8.55 0.51
N SER A 194 4.53 -8.60 1.42
CA SER A 194 3.25 -9.27 1.20
C SER A 194 2.26 -8.40 0.43
N ARG A 195 1.10 -8.97 0.10
CA ARG A 195 -0.07 -8.25 -0.40
C ARG A 195 -0.48 -7.06 0.47
N PHE A 196 -0.28 -7.13 1.78
CA PHE A 196 -0.65 -6.05 2.70
C PHE A 196 0.25 -4.84 2.50
N GLY A 197 1.56 -5.04 2.34
CA GLY A 197 2.49 -3.96 2.00
C GLY A 197 2.16 -3.29 0.67
N ARG A 198 1.87 -4.09 -0.36
CA ARG A 198 1.41 -3.56 -1.66
C ARG A 198 0.10 -2.80 -1.54
N ALA A 199 -0.84 -3.29 -0.75
CA ALA A 199 -2.12 -2.61 -0.51
C ALA A 199 -1.94 -1.28 0.22
N LEU A 200 -1.01 -1.17 1.17
CA LEU A 200 -0.69 0.08 1.85
C LEU A 200 -0.14 1.13 0.88
N ILE A 201 0.82 0.73 0.04
CA ILE A 201 1.39 1.62 -0.98
C ILE A 201 0.31 2.03 -1.99
N ALA A 202 -0.59 1.11 -2.36
CA ALA A 202 -1.71 1.42 -3.23
C ALA A 202 -2.67 2.45 -2.61
N VAL A 203 -2.99 2.31 -1.32
CA VAL A 203 -3.80 3.30 -0.59
C VAL A 203 -3.10 4.66 -0.52
N ARG A 204 -1.78 4.68 -0.38
CA ARG A 204 -0.94 5.89 -0.35
C ARG A 204 -0.93 6.63 -1.68
N ASP A 205 -0.59 5.93 -2.76
CA ASP A 205 -0.25 6.56 -4.05
C ASP A 205 -1.43 6.59 -5.03
N ALA A 206 -2.37 5.65 -4.91
CA ALA A 206 -3.47 5.45 -5.85
C ALA A 206 -4.75 4.96 -5.14
N GLU A 207 -5.22 5.70 -4.12
CA GLU A 207 -6.34 5.33 -3.24
C GLU A 207 -7.56 4.81 -4.00
N VAL A 208 -7.98 5.52 -5.06
CA VAL A 208 -9.12 5.14 -5.88
C VAL A 208 -8.90 3.76 -6.52
N ALA A 209 -7.75 3.49 -7.12
CA ALA A 209 -7.46 2.19 -7.72
C ALA A 209 -7.34 1.06 -6.67
N ALA A 210 -6.85 1.37 -5.47
CA ALA A 210 -6.82 0.41 -4.38
C ALA A 210 -8.24 -0.04 -4.01
N GLU A 211 -9.18 0.89 -3.84
CA GLU A 211 -10.57 0.56 -3.52
C GLU A 211 -11.27 -0.20 -4.65
N ALA A 212 -11.00 0.14 -5.92
CA ALA A 212 -11.53 -0.57 -7.09
C ALA A 212 -11.04 -2.01 -7.21
N THR A 213 -9.96 -2.37 -6.52
CA THR A 213 -9.42 -3.74 -6.47
C THR A 213 -9.80 -4.49 -5.19
N GLY A 214 -10.70 -3.94 -4.39
CA GLY A 214 -11.21 -4.59 -3.18
C GLY A 214 -10.46 -4.26 -1.90
N ILE A 215 -9.47 -3.36 -1.94
CA ILE A 215 -8.71 -2.98 -0.74
C ILE A 215 -9.56 -2.05 0.13
N SER A 216 -9.74 -2.43 1.40
CA SER A 216 -10.41 -1.60 2.39
C SER A 216 -9.39 -0.76 3.16
N LYS A 217 -9.31 0.54 2.86
CA LYS A 217 -8.45 1.50 3.56
C LYS A 217 -8.59 1.43 5.09
N PRO A 218 -9.81 1.44 5.68
CA PRO A 218 -9.95 1.37 7.15
C PRO A 218 -9.33 0.11 7.76
N ARG A 219 -9.53 -1.06 7.14
CA ARG A 219 -8.98 -2.32 7.64
C ARG A 219 -7.45 -2.33 7.59
N MET A 220 -6.87 -1.80 6.51
CA MET A 220 -5.42 -1.71 6.36
C MET A 220 -4.80 -0.78 7.40
N LEU A 221 -5.38 0.42 7.57
CA LEU A 221 -4.89 1.40 8.54
C LEU A 221 -4.99 0.88 9.97
N ILE A 222 -6.14 0.30 10.38
CA ILE A 222 -6.30 -0.26 11.73
C ILE A 222 -5.24 -1.33 12.01
N ALA A 223 -4.99 -2.26 11.06
CA ALA A 223 -4.02 -3.33 11.25
C ALA A 223 -2.60 -2.80 11.46
N ILE A 224 -2.16 -1.79 10.68
CA ILE A 224 -0.82 -1.22 10.84
C ILE A 224 -0.70 -0.36 12.10
N PHE A 225 -1.73 0.37 12.50
CA PHE A 225 -1.72 1.18 13.73
C PHE A 225 -1.66 0.29 14.97
N LEU A 226 -2.36 -0.85 14.94
CA LEU A 226 -2.29 -1.88 15.98
C LEU A 226 -0.85 -2.41 16.11
N LEU A 227 -0.25 -2.85 15.00
CA LEU A 227 1.13 -3.38 15.00
C LEU A 227 2.14 -2.31 15.43
N ALA A 228 2.13 -1.15 14.79
CA ALA A 228 3.08 -0.09 15.06
C ALA A 228 2.96 0.44 16.49
N GLY A 229 1.74 0.54 17.03
CA GLY A 229 1.52 0.93 18.41
C GLY A 229 2.05 -0.10 19.41
N ALA A 230 1.88 -1.39 19.13
CA ALA A 230 2.48 -2.45 19.94
C ALA A 230 4.01 -2.37 19.96
N LEU A 231 4.63 -2.19 18.78
CA LEU A 231 6.09 -2.07 18.67
C LEU A 231 6.62 -0.81 19.36
N ALA A 232 5.93 0.33 19.24
CA ALA A 232 6.31 1.55 19.92
C ALA A 232 6.21 1.42 21.45
N ALA A 233 5.20 0.74 21.97
CA ALA A 233 5.09 0.51 23.41
C ALA A 233 6.10 -0.51 23.94
N ILE A 234 6.42 -1.57 23.18
CA ILE A 234 7.52 -2.48 23.52
C ILE A 234 8.85 -1.71 23.55
N ALA A 235 9.11 -0.87 22.55
CA ALA A 235 10.28 0.01 22.56
C ALA A 235 10.28 0.93 23.78
N GLY A 236 9.11 1.39 24.23
CA GLY A 236 8.94 2.18 25.45
C GLY A 236 9.39 1.44 26.70
N GLY A 237 8.96 0.18 26.87
CA GLY A 237 9.39 -0.66 27.99
C GLY A 237 10.89 -0.99 27.96
N LEU A 238 11.48 -1.13 26.77
CA LEU A 238 12.94 -1.27 26.65
C LEU A 238 13.65 0.06 26.97
N PHE A 239 13.12 1.20 26.52
CA PHE A 239 13.66 2.53 26.81
C PHE A 239 13.66 2.82 28.31
N ALA A 240 12.56 2.46 28.99
CA ALA A 240 12.40 2.53 30.44
C ALA A 240 13.56 1.88 31.21
N SER A 241 13.97 0.70 30.75
CA SER A 241 15.04 -0.07 31.41
C SER A 241 16.42 0.53 31.16
N LEU A 242 16.63 1.17 29.99
CA LEU A 242 17.88 1.84 29.67
C LEU A 242 18.10 3.10 30.51
N GLN A 243 17.03 3.83 30.82
CA GLN A 243 17.12 5.12 31.51
C GLN A 243 17.25 4.97 33.03
N THR A 244 17.03 3.77 33.59
CA THR A 244 17.00 3.44 35.04
C THR A 244 15.92 4.17 35.85
N TYR A 245 15.54 5.37 35.44
CA TYR A 245 14.53 6.20 36.08
C TYR A 245 13.83 7.07 35.05
N ILE A 246 12.50 7.10 35.07
CA ILE A 246 11.68 7.68 34.01
C ILE A 246 10.90 8.85 34.55
N THR A 247 11.06 10.00 33.89
CA THR A 247 10.26 11.20 34.12
C THR A 247 9.52 11.60 32.83
N PRO A 248 8.40 12.33 32.92
CA PRO A 248 7.63 12.74 31.73
C PRO A 248 8.46 13.57 30.74
N ASP A 249 9.42 14.35 31.24
CA ASP A 249 10.30 15.21 30.44
C ASP A 249 11.28 14.44 29.55
N ALA A 250 11.49 13.14 29.80
CA ALA A 250 12.30 12.28 28.93
C ALA A 250 11.67 12.07 27.53
N PHE A 251 10.37 12.34 27.39
CA PHE A 251 9.60 12.09 26.16
C PHE A 251 9.27 13.39 25.44
N THR A 252 10.29 13.98 24.81
CA THR A 252 10.18 15.30 24.19
C THR A 252 9.61 15.27 22.77
N PHE A 253 9.18 16.44 22.31
CA PHE A 253 8.83 16.67 20.92
C PHE A 253 10.02 16.46 19.97
N ASP A 254 11.23 16.81 20.40
CA ASP A 254 12.45 16.62 19.60
C ASP A 254 12.68 15.14 19.28
N LEU A 255 12.38 14.25 20.23
CA LEU A 255 12.48 12.81 20.05
C LEU A 255 11.43 12.28 19.04
N SER A 256 10.23 12.87 19.02
CA SER A 256 9.21 12.60 17.97
C SER A 256 9.72 12.98 16.57
N ILE A 257 10.31 14.16 16.46
CA ILE A 257 10.91 14.64 15.21
C ILE A 257 12.06 13.72 14.79
N LEU A 258 12.93 13.31 15.73
CA LEU A 258 14.04 12.41 15.45
C LEU A 258 13.58 11.12 14.79
N PHE A 259 12.53 10.47 15.31
CA PHE A 259 11.97 9.26 14.70
C PHE A 259 11.40 9.50 13.31
N PHE A 260 10.71 10.62 13.12
CA PHE A 260 10.18 10.99 11.82
C PHE A 260 11.29 11.22 10.78
N ILE A 261 12.34 11.94 11.18
CA ILE A 261 13.50 12.24 10.34
C ILE A 261 14.31 10.96 10.06
N ALA A 262 14.44 10.04 11.02
CA ALA A 262 15.09 8.75 10.81
C ALA A 262 14.48 7.99 9.63
N ILE A 263 13.15 8.00 9.51
CA ILE A 263 12.42 7.38 8.39
C ILE A 263 12.68 8.14 7.09
N LEU A 264 12.65 9.47 7.13
CA LEU A 264 12.86 10.31 5.95
C LEU A 264 14.27 10.13 5.37
N ILE A 265 15.30 10.23 6.22
CA ILE A 265 16.71 10.04 5.86
C ILE A 265 16.96 8.61 5.38
N GLY A 266 16.41 7.63 6.09
CA GLY A 266 16.49 6.23 5.71
C GLY A 266 15.92 5.95 4.32
N GLY A 267 14.88 6.68 3.94
CA GLY A 267 14.11 6.49 2.72
C GLY A 267 12.74 5.92 3.05
N ARG A 268 11.70 6.72 2.79
CA ARG A 268 10.30 6.36 3.04
C ARG A 268 9.93 5.11 2.24
N GLY A 269 9.30 4.14 2.89
CA GLY A 269 8.85 2.90 2.24
C GLY A 269 9.97 1.88 1.97
N SER A 270 11.19 2.15 2.42
CA SER A 270 12.26 1.16 2.44
C SER A 270 12.22 0.34 3.73
N ILE A 271 12.62 -0.93 3.66
CA ILE A 271 12.64 -1.81 4.83
C ILE A 271 13.84 -1.50 5.74
N LEU A 272 15.01 -1.22 5.15
CA LEU A 272 16.25 -0.97 5.88
C LEU A 272 16.55 0.50 6.14
N GLY A 273 15.94 1.42 5.41
CA GLY A 273 16.13 2.85 5.63
C GLY A 273 15.92 3.26 7.09
N PRO A 274 14.81 2.86 7.74
CA PRO A 274 14.57 3.14 9.17
C PRO A 274 15.73 2.77 10.09
N MET A 275 16.34 1.59 9.87
CA MET A 275 17.49 1.13 10.63
C MET A 275 18.69 2.05 10.41
N LEU A 276 19.06 2.30 9.14
CA LEU A 276 20.20 3.14 8.80
C LEU A 276 20.01 4.58 9.29
N GLY A 277 18.83 5.15 9.08
CA GLY A 277 18.47 6.48 9.56
C GLY A 277 18.54 6.59 11.08
N THR A 278 18.07 5.57 11.81
CA THR A 278 18.15 5.54 13.27
C THR A 278 19.60 5.43 13.76
N ILE A 279 20.39 4.54 13.18
CA ILE A 279 21.80 4.36 13.53
C ILE A 279 22.58 5.66 13.27
N ILE A 280 22.40 6.27 12.10
CA ILE A 280 23.05 7.53 11.74
C ILE A 280 22.64 8.63 12.72
N LEU A 281 21.33 8.84 12.94
CA LEU A 281 20.87 9.92 13.82
C LEU A 281 21.21 9.72 15.29
N THR A 282 21.48 8.48 15.73
CA THR A 282 21.89 8.21 17.10
C THR A 282 23.40 8.35 17.30
N ILE A 283 24.21 7.92 16.32
CA ILE A 283 25.69 7.92 16.43
C ILE A 283 26.30 9.26 16.01
N LEU A 284 25.73 9.92 14.99
CA LEU A 284 26.27 11.14 14.41
C LEU A 284 26.44 12.29 15.42
N PRO A 285 25.49 12.56 16.34
CA PRO A 285 25.66 13.60 17.35
C PRO A 285 26.85 13.33 18.28
N GLU A 286 27.11 12.07 18.63
CA GLU A 286 28.23 11.68 19.51
C GLU A 286 29.58 11.89 18.81
N ILE A 287 29.65 11.63 17.50
CA ILE A 287 30.85 11.91 16.69
C ILE A 287 31.07 13.43 16.53
N ALA A 288 29.98 14.20 16.45
CA ALA A 288 30.03 15.66 16.32
C ALA A 288 30.22 16.39 17.67
N ALA A 289 30.09 15.68 18.80
CA ALA A 289 30.20 16.23 20.15
C ALA A 289 31.54 16.97 20.44
N PRO A 290 32.71 16.53 19.92
CA PRO A 290 33.96 17.28 20.08
C PRO A 290 33.94 18.68 19.44
N LEU A 291 33.03 18.92 18.48
CA LEU A 291 32.80 20.24 17.86
C LEU A 291 31.72 21.04 18.60
N ALA A 292 31.65 20.88 19.93
CA ALA A 292 30.53 21.22 20.82
C ALA A 292 29.80 22.55 20.50
N ALA A 293 30.55 23.62 20.19
CA ALA A 293 30.00 24.94 19.88
C ALA A 293 29.12 25.01 18.62
N TRP A 294 29.35 24.12 17.66
CA TRP A 294 28.63 24.10 16.37
C TRP A 294 27.86 22.81 16.12
N SER A 295 27.85 21.87 17.07
CA SER A 295 27.25 20.54 16.91
C SER A 295 25.80 20.58 16.43
N THR A 296 24.94 21.36 17.07
CA THR A 296 23.52 21.55 16.68
C THR A 296 23.37 22.17 15.29
N PHE A 297 24.22 23.15 14.96
CA PHE A 297 24.20 23.80 13.64
C PHE A 297 24.65 22.84 12.53
N LEU A 298 25.77 22.15 12.72
CA LEU A 298 26.30 21.15 11.78
C LEU A 298 25.31 20.00 11.57
N TYR A 299 24.64 19.56 12.65
CA TYR A 299 23.57 18.58 12.58
C TYR A 299 22.41 19.07 11.71
N ALA A 300 21.90 20.29 11.95
CA ALA A 300 20.80 20.85 11.18
C ALA A 300 21.15 21.04 9.70
N VAL A 301 22.36 21.51 9.39
CA VAL A 301 22.85 21.67 8.01
C VAL A 301 23.00 20.31 7.33
N LEU A 302 23.62 19.33 7.99
CA LEU A 302 23.82 18.00 7.42
C LEU A 302 22.47 17.32 7.14
N LEU A 303 21.51 17.45 8.06
CA LEU A 303 20.16 16.96 7.91
C LEU A 303 19.45 17.64 6.74
N LEU A 304 19.56 18.96 6.60
CA LEU A 304 19.02 19.71 5.48
C LEU A 304 19.63 19.24 4.15
N VAL A 305 20.95 19.06 4.08
CA VAL A 305 21.65 18.57 2.90
C VAL A 305 21.17 17.16 2.53
N ILE A 306 21.06 16.25 3.49
CA ILE A 306 20.56 14.90 3.25
C ILE A 306 19.15 14.93 2.67
N VAL A 307 18.25 15.73 3.24
CA VAL A 307 16.85 15.84 2.77
C VAL A 307 16.76 16.48 1.39
N LEU A 308 17.59 17.48 1.08
CA LEU A 308 17.59 18.17 -0.21
C LEU A 308 18.26 17.36 -1.33
N VAL A 309 19.39 16.71 -1.04
CA VAL A 309 20.21 16.00 -2.03
C VAL A 309 19.69 14.57 -2.26
N MET A 310 19.08 13.95 -1.25
CA MET A 310 18.59 12.57 -1.32
C MET A 310 17.08 12.48 -1.04
N PRO A 311 16.21 12.95 -1.96
CA PRO A 311 14.75 12.96 -1.77
C PRO A 311 14.13 11.55 -1.59
N GLY A 312 14.81 10.50 -2.07
CA GLY A 312 14.44 9.10 -1.84
C GLY A 312 15.11 8.45 -0.61
N GLY A 313 15.90 9.22 0.15
CA GLY A 313 16.73 8.75 1.25
C GLY A 313 17.88 7.83 0.83
N ILE A 314 18.58 7.28 1.82
CA ILE A 314 19.76 6.42 1.63
C ILE A 314 19.39 5.14 0.85
N ALA A 315 18.18 4.61 1.04
CA ALA A 315 17.71 3.42 0.34
C ALA A 315 17.72 3.57 -1.20
N ALA A 316 17.47 4.76 -1.74
CA ALA A 316 17.45 5.00 -3.18
C ALA A 316 18.86 4.91 -3.83
N LEU A 317 19.93 5.10 -3.05
CA LEU A 317 21.30 4.93 -3.53
C LEU A 317 21.65 3.47 -3.80
N LEU A 318 20.97 2.54 -3.12
CA LEU A 318 21.21 1.09 -3.22
C LEU A 318 20.41 0.42 -4.35
N ASP A 319 19.48 1.13 -5.00
CA ASP A 319 18.64 0.58 -6.08
C ASP A 319 19.29 0.73 -7.47
N PHE A 320 20.38 -0.02 -7.68
CA PHE A 320 21.14 -0.02 -8.94
C PHE A 320 20.39 -0.64 -10.12
N ARG A 321 19.43 -1.54 -9.86
CA ARG A 321 18.72 -2.29 -10.90
C ARG A 321 17.82 -1.40 -11.74
N ASN A 322 17.21 -0.39 -11.12
CA ASN A 322 16.30 0.55 -11.77
C ASN A 322 16.99 1.65 -12.58
N ARG A 323 18.32 1.70 -12.62
CA ARG A 323 19.09 2.70 -13.40
C ARG A 323 19.41 2.28 -14.83
N ARG A 324 19.13 1.04 -15.23
CA ARG A 324 19.41 0.55 -16.60
C ARG A 324 18.48 1.24 -17.61
N PRO A 325 18.99 1.72 -18.76
CA PRO A 325 18.15 2.30 -19.81
C PRO A 325 17.20 1.23 -20.38
N LEU A 326 15.96 1.64 -20.67
CA LEU A 326 14.98 0.79 -21.35
C LEU A 326 15.13 0.94 -22.87
N ALA A 327 14.80 -0.10 -23.62
CA ALA A 327 14.75 -0.01 -25.07
C ALA A 327 13.74 1.07 -25.52
N SER A 328 14.09 1.82 -26.56
CA SER A 328 13.23 2.88 -27.11
C SER A 328 12.06 2.34 -27.92
N ASN A 329 12.25 1.22 -28.63
CA ASN A 329 11.23 0.60 -29.47
C ASN A 329 10.53 -0.55 -28.71
N ARG A 330 9.47 -0.22 -27.97
CA ARG A 330 8.69 -1.15 -27.14
C ARG A 330 7.27 -1.26 -27.69
N ALA A 331 7.11 -2.03 -28.76
CA ALA A 331 5.78 -2.30 -29.30
C ALA A 331 5.01 -3.27 -28.40
N ILE A 332 3.82 -2.87 -27.97
CA ILE A 332 2.91 -3.73 -27.21
C ILE A 332 2.23 -4.69 -28.17
N VAL A 333 2.47 -5.99 -28.00
CA VAL A 333 1.87 -7.06 -28.82
C VAL A 333 1.09 -7.99 -27.90
N PRO A 334 -0.22 -7.75 -27.70
CA PRO A 334 -1.04 -8.62 -26.88
C PRO A 334 -1.10 -10.04 -27.44
N ARG A 335 -1.27 -11.03 -26.55
CA ARG A 335 -1.46 -12.45 -26.89
C ARG A 335 -2.81 -12.95 -26.33
N PRO A 336 -3.93 -12.64 -27.00
CA PRO A 336 -5.26 -12.97 -26.50
C PRO A 336 -5.53 -14.48 -26.38
N SER A 337 -4.80 -15.31 -27.14
CA SER A 337 -4.89 -16.78 -27.07
C SER A 337 -4.55 -17.32 -25.67
N ALA A 338 -3.55 -16.72 -25.00
CA ALA A 338 -3.09 -17.13 -23.68
C ALA A 338 -4.09 -16.80 -22.56
N LEU A 339 -5.11 -15.97 -22.83
CA LEU A 339 -6.10 -15.55 -21.83
C LEU A 339 -6.85 -16.74 -21.21
N GLY A 340 -7.04 -17.83 -21.97
CA GLY A 340 -7.78 -19.02 -21.51
C GLY A 340 -7.11 -19.84 -20.45
N ASP A 341 -5.78 -19.82 -20.43
CA ASP A 341 -5.01 -20.57 -19.47
C ASP A 341 -4.97 -19.87 -18.10
N VAL A 342 -5.32 -18.57 -18.09
CA VAL A 342 -5.16 -17.69 -16.94
C VAL A 342 -6.50 -17.30 -16.30
N VAL A 343 -7.50 -16.92 -17.09
CA VAL A 343 -8.82 -16.53 -16.60
C VAL A 343 -9.73 -17.76 -16.65
N ARG A 344 -9.93 -18.39 -15.49
CA ARG A 344 -10.65 -19.68 -15.37
C ARG A 344 -12.16 -19.54 -15.38
N LYS A 345 -12.69 -18.39 -14.96
CA LYS A 345 -14.12 -18.20 -14.76
C LYS A 345 -14.83 -17.91 -16.10
N ARG A 346 -15.77 -18.78 -16.48
CA ARG A 346 -16.89 -18.36 -17.34
C ARG A 346 -17.79 -17.51 -16.45
N ALA A 347 -17.99 -16.23 -16.77
CA ALA A 347 -19.02 -15.46 -16.09
C ALA A 347 -20.33 -16.26 -16.16
N GLY A 348 -21.02 -16.37 -15.03
CA GLY A 348 -22.37 -16.93 -15.02
C GLY A 348 -23.30 -16.10 -15.90
N ASP A 349 -24.49 -16.61 -16.19
CA ASP A 349 -25.52 -15.92 -16.99
C ASP A 349 -26.15 -14.70 -16.26
N ARG A 350 -25.36 -14.02 -15.43
CA ARG A 350 -25.77 -12.91 -14.57
C ARG A 350 -25.61 -11.61 -15.34
N THR A 351 -26.73 -10.95 -15.63
CA THR A 351 -26.75 -9.62 -16.23
C THR A 351 -26.53 -8.55 -15.17
N LEU A 352 -25.72 -7.53 -15.45
CA LEU A 352 -25.64 -6.33 -14.65
C LEU A 352 -26.76 -5.39 -15.09
N SER A 353 -27.74 -5.18 -14.20
CA SER A 353 -28.95 -4.39 -14.51
C SER A 353 -29.06 -3.17 -13.64
N LEU A 354 -29.30 -2.02 -14.28
CA LEU A 354 -29.61 -0.74 -13.67
C LEU A 354 -31.07 -0.44 -13.99
N ARG A 355 -31.86 -0.06 -12.98
CA ARG A 355 -33.26 0.31 -13.14
C ARG A 355 -33.56 1.65 -12.50
N ARG A 356 -34.04 2.60 -13.31
CA ARG A 356 -34.43 3.97 -12.92
C ARG A 356 -33.39 4.67 -12.04
N ILE A 357 -32.11 4.50 -12.36
CA ILE A 357 -31.04 5.11 -11.58
C ILE A 357 -31.11 6.63 -11.71
N ALA A 358 -31.10 7.33 -10.57
CA ALA A 358 -31.05 8.79 -10.54
C ALA A 358 -29.98 9.28 -9.57
N LEU A 359 -29.26 10.34 -9.98
CA LEU A 359 -28.22 10.96 -9.16
C LEU A 359 -28.10 12.45 -9.47
N ASN A 360 -28.15 13.26 -8.40
CA ASN A 360 -28.08 14.72 -8.48
C ASN A 360 -26.90 15.24 -7.64
N PHE A 361 -26.10 16.13 -8.22
CA PHE A 361 -25.07 16.91 -7.53
C PHE A 361 -25.55 18.35 -7.36
N GLY A 362 -25.91 18.72 -6.14
CA GLY A 362 -26.63 19.97 -5.89
C GLY A 362 -27.88 20.04 -6.78
N ASN A 363 -27.95 21.05 -7.65
CA ASN A 363 -29.06 21.28 -8.56
C ASN A 363 -28.90 20.59 -9.94
N VAL A 364 -27.75 19.97 -10.22
CA VAL A 364 -27.50 19.30 -11.50
C VAL A 364 -27.94 17.84 -11.43
N ARG A 365 -28.89 17.44 -12.27
CA ARG A 365 -29.26 16.03 -12.47
C ARG A 365 -28.25 15.38 -13.40
N ALA A 366 -27.33 14.60 -12.85
CA ALA A 366 -26.27 13.96 -13.63
C ALA A 366 -26.73 12.62 -14.24
N ILE A 367 -27.68 11.95 -13.60
CA ILE A 367 -28.40 10.78 -14.14
C ILE A 367 -29.87 10.95 -13.77
N ASP A 368 -30.78 10.78 -14.73
CA ASP A 368 -32.21 11.01 -14.57
C ASP A 368 -33.04 9.84 -15.10
N GLY A 369 -33.14 8.77 -14.30
CA GLY A 369 -33.95 7.59 -14.62
C GLY A 369 -33.31 6.64 -15.63
N LEU A 370 -32.02 6.33 -15.46
CA LEU A 370 -31.27 5.45 -16.37
C LEU A 370 -31.64 3.98 -16.17
N ASP A 371 -32.04 3.32 -17.26
CA ASP A 371 -32.22 1.87 -17.38
C ASP A 371 -31.15 1.29 -18.32
N LEU A 372 -30.28 0.40 -17.82
CA LEU A 372 -29.16 -0.15 -18.59
C LEU A 372 -28.95 -1.62 -18.22
N ASP A 373 -28.79 -2.49 -19.22
CA ASP A 373 -28.41 -3.89 -19.04
C ASP A 373 -27.11 -4.17 -19.76
N VAL A 374 -26.13 -4.72 -19.04
CA VAL A 374 -24.88 -5.23 -19.60
C VAL A 374 -24.88 -6.74 -19.41
N ARG A 375 -24.82 -7.49 -20.52
CA ARG A 375 -24.87 -8.95 -20.50
C ARG A 375 -23.48 -9.56 -20.40
N PRO A 376 -23.34 -10.75 -19.81
CA PRO A 376 -22.09 -11.50 -19.87
C PRO A 376 -21.74 -11.83 -21.33
N GLY A 377 -20.45 -11.88 -21.63
CA GLY A 377 -19.95 -12.22 -22.96
C GLY A 377 -20.06 -11.12 -24.01
N GLN A 378 -20.62 -9.97 -23.64
CA GLN A 378 -20.97 -8.89 -24.55
C GLN A 378 -20.12 -7.63 -24.31
N VAL A 379 -19.74 -6.94 -25.37
CA VAL A 379 -19.19 -5.57 -25.31
C VAL A 379 -20.33 -4.56 -25.50
N HIS A 380 -20.60 -3.77 -24.47
CA HIS A 380 -21.60 -2.71 -24.45
C HIS A 380 -20.92 -1.35 -24.50
N GLY A 381 -21.17 -0.57 -25.55
CA GLY A 381 -20.68 0.81 -25.68
C GLY A 381 -21.59 1.80 -24.98
N LEU A 382 -21.01 2.72 -24.19
CA LEU A 382 -21.74 3.84 -23.58
C LEU A 382 -21.13 5.15 -24.08
N ILE A 383 -21.80 5.79 -25.03
CA ILE A 383 -21.32 6.99 -25.73
C ILE A 383 -22.20 8.22 -25.46
N GLY A 384 -21.77 9.39 -25.91
CA GLY A 384 -22.49 10.66 -25.78
C GLY A 384 -21.56 11.85 -25.51
N PRO A 385 -22.07 13.09 -25.58
CA PRO A 385 -21.28 14.30 -25.39
C PRO A 385 -20.68 14.42 -23.98
N ASN A 386 -19.74 15.35 -23.81
CA ASN A 386 -19.14 15.63 -22.51
C ASN A 386 -20.22 16.13 -21.54
N GLY A 387 -20.20 15.63 -20.30
CA GLY A 387 -21.23 15.94 -19.31
C GLY A 387 -22.54 15.17 -19.45
N SER A 388 -22.67 14.21 -20.38
CA SER A 388 -23.91 13.43 -20.56
C SER A 388 -24.21 12.41 -19.46
N GLY A 389 -23.28 12.17 -18.53
CA GLY A 389 -23.46 11.23 -17.41
C GLY A 389 -22.72 9.90 -17.53
N LYS A 390 -21.87 9.69 -18.55
CA LYS A 390 -21.09 8.43 -18.77
C LYS A 390 -20.23 8.04 -17.57
N THR A 391 -19.27 8.90 -17.19
CA THR A 391 -18.38 8.66 -16.05
C THR A 391 -19.15 8.59 -14.73
N THR A 392 -20.24 9.36 -14.60
CA THR A 392 -21.14 9.28 -13.43
C THR A 392 -21.81 7.91 -13.35
N THR A 393 -22.24 7.35 -14.47
CA THR A 393 -22.82 6.00 -14.55
C THR A 393 -21.78 4.96 -14.14
N LEU A 394 -20.55 5.04 -14.67
CA LEU A 394 -19.46 4.17 -14.24
C LEU A 394 -19.19 4.27 -12.74
N ASN A 395 -19.23 5.48 -12.16
CA ASN A 395 -19.04 5.70 -10.72
C ASN A 395 -20.15 5.11 -9.86
N VAL A 396 -21.40 5.09 -10.36
CA VAL A 396 -22.51 4.42 -9.68
C VAL A 396 -22.33 2.90 -9.73
N ILE A 397 -22.01 2.35 -10.91
CA ILE A 397 -21.79 0.91 -11.09
C ILE A 397 -20.63 0.44 -10.18
N SER A 398 -19.49 1.13 -10.25
CA SER A 398 -18.32 0.79 -9.44
C SER A 398 -18.42 1.23 -7.97
N GLY A 399 -19.55 1.83 -7.55
CA GLY A 399 -19.87 2.09 -6.15
C GLY A 399 -19.20 3.31 -5.52
N TYR A 400 -18.56 4.19 -6.28
CA TYR A 400 -18.04 5.47 -5.76
C TYR A 400 -19.16 6.46 -5.46
N TYR A 401 -20.25 6.39 -6.22
CA TYR A 401 -21.45 7.18 -5.96
C TYR A 401 -22.61 6.27 -5.58
N ALA A 402 -23.32 6.66 -4.52
CA ALA A 402 -24.60 6.06 -4.17
C ALA A 402 -25.69 6.72 -5.00
N ALA A 403 -26.43 5.93 -5.78
CA ALA A 403 -27.64 6.41 -6.44
C ALA A 403 -28.65 6.91 -5.39
N LYS A 404 -29.37 7.99 -5.70
CA LYS A 404 -30.42 8.54 -4.82
C LYS A 404 -31.75 7.81 -5.00
N ALA A 405 -31.99 7.25 -6.19
CA ALA A 405 -33.15 6.43 -6.50
C ALA A 405 -32.78 5.36 -7.54
N GLY A 406 -33.65 4.38 -7.69
CA GLY A 406 -33.45 3.23 -8.56
C GLY A 406 -32.78 2.05 -7.86
N THR A 407 -32.63 0.95 -8.59
CA THR A 407 -32.05 -0.29 -8.10
C THR A 407 -30.98 -0.79 -9.06
N MET A 408 -29.95 -1.45 -8.53
CA MET A 408 -28.92 -2.10 -9.31
C MET A 408 -28.77 -3.54 -8.84
N THR A 409 -28.67 -4.47 -9.79
CA THR A 409 -28.61 -5.91 -9.52
C THR A 409 -27.54 -6.57 -10.39
N LEU A 410 -26.99 -7.67 -9.90
CA LEU A 410 -26.08 -8.56 -10.62
C LEU A 410 -26.72 -9.95 -10.66
N GLY A 411 -27.41 -10.28 -11.76
CA GLY A 411 -28.39 -11.36 -11.75
C GLY A 411 -29.52 -11.01 -10.76
N ASP A 412 -29.79 -11.91 -9.82
CA ASP A 412 -30.80 -11.72 -8.77
C ASP A 412 -30.25 -10.97 -7.54
N ASP A 413 -28.92 -10.80 -7.44
CA ASP A 413 -28.29 -10.21 -6.27
C ASP A 413 -28.36 -8.68 -6.31
N ALA A 414 -29.02 -8.08 -5.32
CA ALA A 414 -29.03 -6.62 -5.15
C ALA A 414 -27.63 -6.09 -4.83
N LEU A 415 -27.22 -5.04 -5.55
CA LEU A 415 -25.92 -4.42 -5.41
C LEU A 415 -26.03 -3.18 -4.48
N PRO A 416 -25.63 -3.27 -3.20
CA PRO A 416 -25.84 -2.19 -2.23
C PRO A 416 -25.09 -0.91 -2.63
N PRO A 417 -25.67 0.29 -2.42
CA PRO A 417 -25.05 1.54 -2.88
C PRO A 417 -23.75 1.88 -2.14
N GLY A 418 -22.82 2.55 -2.83
CA GLY A 418 -21.75 3.32 -2.20
C GLY A 418 -20.58 2.53 -1.57
N ARG A 419 -20.14 1.40 -2.15
CA ARG A 419 -19.02 0.60 -1.61
C ARG A 419 -18.13 -0.01 -2.71
N PRO A 420 -17.07 0.67 -3.18
CA PRO A 420 -16.23 0.19 -4.28
C PRO A 420 -15.56 -1.15 -4.00
N ALA A 421 -15.03 -1.34 -2.79
CA ALA A 421 -14.37 -2.59 -2.42
C ALA A 421 -15.32 -3.81 -2.47
N LEU A 422 -16.61 -3.62 -2.18
CA LEU A 422 -17.60 -4.70 -2.30
C LEU A 422 -17.99 -4.96 -3.76
N ARG A 423 -17.97 -3.93 -4.62
CA ARG A 423 -18.20 -4.09 -6.07
C ARG A 423 -17.11 -4.94 -6.70
N ALA A 424 -15.86 -4.66 -6.37
CA ALA A 424 -14.72 -5.48 -6.77
C ALA A 424 -14.88 -6.94 -6.32
N ALA A 425 -15.27 -7.17 -5.07
CA ALA A 425 -15.52 -8.50 -4.53
C ALA A 425 -16.72 -9.23 -5.18
N SER A 426 -17.65 -8.47 -5.78
CA SER A 426 -18.79 -9.00 -6.54
C SER A 426 -18.45 -9.33 -8.00
N GLY A 427 -17.20 -9.10 -8.43
CA GLY A 427 -16.73 -9.37 -9.80
C GLY A 427 -16.82 -8.18 -10.75
N ILE A 428 -16.96 -6.95 -10.25
CA ILE A 428 -16.95 -5.73 -11.09
C ILE A 428 -15.57 -5.07 -11.00
N ALA A 429 -14.81 -5.14 -12.08
CA ALA A 429 -13.52 -4.45 -12.22
C ALA A 429 -13.67 -3.16 -13.03
N ARG A 430 -12.83 -2.16 -12.73
CA ARG A 430 -12.87 -0.87 -13.41
C ARG A 430 -11.46 -0.31 -13.70
N THR A 431 -11.28 0.25 -14.88
CA THR A 431 -10.14 1.13 -15.22
C THR A 431 -10.54 2.61 -15.14
N PHE A 432 -9.55 3.51 -15.13
CA PHE A 432 -9.77 4.94 -14.95
C PHE A 432 -9.26 5.74 -16.14
N GLN A 433 -9.93 6.86 -16.41
CA GLN A 433 -9.56 7.77 -17.50
C GLN A 433 -8.10 8.23 -17.40
N THR A 434 -7.61 8.56 -16.21
CA THR A 434 -6.17 8.77 -15.96
C THR A 434 -5.60 7.52 -15.29
N PRO A 435 -4.57 6.86 -15.85
CA PRO A 435 -4.01 5.67 -15.26
C PRO A 435 -3.59 5.89 -13.82
N ARG A 436 -4.09 5.06 -12.92
CA ARG A 436 -3.82 5.15 -11.48
C ARG A 436 -2.81 4.09 -11.09
N VAL A 437 -1.56 4.26 -11.48
CA VAL A 437 -0.46 3.33 -11.18
C VAL A 437 0.38 3.82 -10.01
N ILE A 438 1.07 2.89 -9.36
CA ILE A 438 2.03 3.18 -8.29
C ILE A 438 3.40 3.26 -8.95
N GLY A 439 3.92 4.48 -9.12
CA GLY A 439 5.14 4.74 -9.88
C GLY A 439 6.37 4.01 -9.38
N GLU A 440 6.57 3.99 -8.04
CA GLU A 440 7.75 3.37 -7.42
C GLU A 440 7.71 1.84 -7.43
N ALA A 441 6.53 1.24 -7.60
CA ALA A 441 6.36 -0.20 -7.65
C ALA A 441 6.62 -0.74 -9.07
N SER A 442 7.02 -2.01 -9.16
CA SER A 442 7.21 -2.65 -10.46
C SER A 442 5.88 -2.86 -11.19
N VAL A 443 5.95 -3.08 -12.51
CA VAL A 443 4.80 -3.44 -13.34
C VAL A 443 4.10 -4.69 -12.79
N LEU A 444 4.88 -5.71 -12.41
CA LEU A 444 4.36 -6.92 -11.78
C LEU A 444 3.62 -6.63 -10.48
N GLN A 445 4.18 -5.80 -9.60
CA GLN A 445 3.55 -5.44 -8.33
C GLN A 445 2.24 -4.68 -8.53
N ASN A 446 2.20 -3.77 -9.50
CA ASN A 446 0.99 -3.03 -9.89
C ASN A 446 -0.12 -3.98 -10.35
N VAL A 447 0.20 -4.99 -11.16
CA VAL A 447 -0.77 -6.02 -11.57
C VAL A 447 -1.21 -6.86 -10.37
N MET A 448 -0.27 -7.34 -9.55
CA MET A 448 -0.57 -8.19 -8.38
C MET A 448 -1.57 -7.57 -7.39
N ILE A 449 -1.67 -6.24 -7.31
CA ILE A 449 -2.65 -5.55 -6.46
C ILE A 449 -4.08 -5.93 -6.81
N GLY A 450 -4.39 -6.14 -8.10
CA GLY A 450 -5.71 -6.58 -8.53
C GLY A 450 -6.12 -7.94 -7.98
N GLY A 451 -5.15 -8.78 -7.59
CA GLY A 451 -5.40 -10.09 -6.99
C GLY A 451 -5.56 -10.08 -5.47
N THR A 452 -5.68 -8.92 -4.83
CA THR A 452 -5.70 -8.82 -3.37
C THR A 452 -6.86 -9.60 -2.75
N ILE A 453 -8.03 -9.62 -3.39
CA ILE A 453 -9.23 -10.33 -2.91
C ILE A 453 -9.01 -11.85 -2.87
N GLU A 454 -8.25 -12.40 -3.83
CA GLU A 454 -8.01 -13.85 -3.93
C GLU A 454 -7.02 -14.39 -2.89
N GLY A 455 -6.23 -13.52 -2.27
CA GLY A 455 -5.29 -13.94 -1.24
C GLY A 455 -6.02 -14.48 -0.01
N GLN A 456 -5.57 -15.63 0.49
CA GLN A 456 -6.15 -16.32 1.65
C GLN A 456 -5.38 -16.05 2.94
N ALA A 457 -4.11 -15.67 2.84
CA ALA A 457 -3.22 -15.51 3.99
C ALA A 457 -3.63 -14.34 4.88
N THR A 458 -3.77 -14.58 6.18
CA THR A 458 -4.12 -13.53 7.14
C THR A 458 -2.98 -12.52 7.32
N PHE A 459 -3.28 -11.36 7.92
CA PHE A 459 -2.25 -10.37 8.25
C PHE A 459 -1.17 -10.97 9.17
N VAL A 460 -1.55 -11.79 10.14
CA VAL A 460 -0.61 -12.47 11.05
C VAL A 460 0.23 -13.52 10.31
N GLU A 461 -0.38 -14.27 9.38
CA GLU A 461 0.36 -15.21 8.54
C GLU A 461 1.38 -14.50 7.63
N ALA A 462 1.05 -13.30 7.14
CA ALA A 462 2.00 -12.45 6.43
C ALA A 462 3.10 -11.93 7.35
N LEU A 463 2.74 -11.42 8.54
CA LEU A 463 3.67 -10.89 9.55
C LEU A 463 4.77 -11.90 9.93
N LEU A 464 4.37 -13.17 10.12
CA LEU A 464 5.27 -14.26 10.49
C LEU A 464 5.83 -15.06 9.30
N ALA A 465 5.59 -14.60 8.06
CA ALA A 465 6.01 -15.27 6.82
C ALA A 465 5.62 -16.76 6.73
N LEU A 466 4.44 -17.12 7.22
CA LEU A 466 3.95 -18.50 7.26
C LEU A 466 3.76 -19.09 5.85
N PRO A 467 3.77 -20.44 5.70
CA PRO A 467 3.76 -21.09 4.40
C PRO A 467 2.60 -20.69 3.48
N ARG A 468 1.42 -20.38 4.05
CA ARG A 468 0.25 -19.90 3.30
C ARG A 468 0.53 -18.58 2.59
N ASN A 469 1.11 -17.58 3.27
CA ASN A 469 1.51 -16.31 2.66
C ASN A 469 2.47 -16.53 1.48
N ARG A 470 3.47 -17.39 1.64
CA ARG A 470 4.43 -17.68 0.55
C ARG A 470 3.78 -18.35 -0.66
N ARG A 471 2.80 -19.23 -0.43
CA ARG A 471 2.03 -19.88 -1.51
C ARG A 471 1.16 -18.86 -2.25
N ASP A 472 0.49 -17.98 -1.51
CA ASP A 472 -0.32 -16.91 -2.08
C ASP A 472 0.51 -15.95 -2.92
N GLU A 473 1.64 -15.48 -2.41
CA GLU A 473 2.54 -14.58 -3.14
C GLU A 473 3.04 -15.22 -4.45
N ARG A 474 3.41 -16.51 -4.42
CA ARG A 474 3.82 -17.24 -5.62
C ARG A 474 2.68 -17.38 -6.62
N ARG A 475 1.47 -17.71 -6.16
CA ARG A 475 0.28 -17.85 -7.01
C ARG A 475 -0.08 -16.52 -7.67
N LEU A 476 -0.16 -15.44 -6.89
CA LEU A 476 -0.47 -14.10 -7.37
C LEU A 476 0.59 -13.62 -8.37
N ALA A 477 1.87 -13.83 -8.09
CA ALA A 477 2.95 -13.44 -8.99
C ALA A 477 2.93 -14.26 -10.30
N ALA A 478 2.64 -15.56 -10.24
CA ALA A 478 2.52 -16.39 -11.43
C ALA A 478 1.35 -15.95 -12.32
N LYS A 479 0.18 -15.72 -11.72
CA LYS A 479 -1.01 -15.20 -12.43
C LYS A 479 -0.74 -13.83 -13.05
N ALA A 480 -0.14 -12.93 -12.29
CA ALA A 480 0.19 -11.58 -12.76
C ALA A 480 1.18 -11.61 -13.93
N ARG A 481 2.21 -12.48 -13.90
CA ARG A 481 3.12 -12.67 -15.04
C ARG A 481 2.41 -13.21 -16.27
N ALA A 482 1.49 -14.16 -16.09
CA ALA A 482 0.71 -14.70 -17.20
C ALA A 482 -0.22 -13.64 -17.81
N LEU A 483 -0.85 -12.78 -17.00
CA LEU A 483 -1.64 -11.66 -17.50
C LEU A 483 -0.78 -10.58 -18.19
N LEU A 484 0.45 -10.36 -17.70
CA LEU A 484 1.40 -9.47 -18.38
C LEU A 484 1.77 -10.00 -19.77
N ASP A 485 1.92 -11.31 -19.94
CA ASP A 485 2.11 -11.94 -21.26
C ASP A 485 0.88 -11.75 -22.16
N VAL A 486 -0.33 -11.92 -21.62
CA VAL A 486 -1.58 -11.68 -22.37
C VAL A 486 -1.66 -10.24 -22.91
N VAL A 487 -1.28 -9.24 -22.11
CA VAL A 487 -1.33 -7.84 -22.53
C VAL A 487 -0.08 -7.37 -23.30
N GLY A 488 0.96 -8.20 -23.41
CA GLY A 488 2.20 -7.90 -24.14
C GLY A 488 3.21 -7.04 -23.38
N LEU A 489 3.29 -7.19 -22.04
CA LEU A 489 4.18 -6.46 -21.13
C LEU A 489 5.14 -7.38 -20.35
N GLU A 490 5.38 -8.61 -20.83
CA GLU A 490 6.17 -9.64 -20.15
C GLU A 490 7.61 -9.20 -19.86
N THR A 491 8.21 -8.45 -20.78
CA THR A 491 9.60 -7.97 -20.66
C THR A 491 9.76 -6.83 -19.64
N LEU A 492 8.65 -6.19 -19.26
CA LEU A 492 8.63 -5.02 -18.38
C LEU A 492 8.21 -5.36 -16.95
N ALA A 493 7.94 -6.63 -16.64
CA ALA A 493 7.41 -7.07 -15.35
C ALA A 493 8.20 -6.52 -14.12
N GLU A 494 9.52 -6.43 -14.22
CA GLU A 494 10.40 -6.01 -13.12
C GLU A 494 10.77 -4.51 -13.18
N VAL A 495 10.25 -3.77 -14.17
CA VAL A 495 10.51 -2.33 -14.37
C VAL A 495 9.55 -1.52 -13.49
N ARG A 496 10.01 -0.38 -12.95
CA ARG A 496 9.15 0.57 -12.23
C ARG A 496 8.09 1.18 -13.15
N ALA A 497 6.87 1.34 -12.64
CA ALA A 497 5.75 1.83 -13.43
C ALA A 497 5.92 3.31 -13.85
N ASP A 498 6.68 4.11 -13.10
CA ASP A 498 7.01 5.51 -13.45
C ASP A 498 7.90 5.67 -14.69
N ARG A 499 8.46 4.57 -15.21
CA ARG A 499 9.28 4.53 -16.43
C ARG A 499 8.51 4.08 -17.68
N LEU A 500 7.23 3.75 -17.53
CA LEU A 500 6.40 3.28 -18.62
C LEU A 500 5.94 4.42 -19.54
N GLN A 501 5.74 4.08 -20.80
CA GLN A 501 5.06 4.92 -21.78
C GLN A 501 3.56 4.93 -21.50
N HIS A 502 2.86 5.95 -22.03
CA HIS A 502 1.43 6.11 -21.81
C HIS A 502 0.60 4.90 -22.28
N SER A 503 0.94 4.29 -23.43
CA SER A 503 0.25 3.09 -23.90
C SER A 503 0.49 1.89 -22.96
N GLU A 504 1.72 1.69 -22.49
CA GLU A 504 2.07 0.63 -21.53
C GLU A 504 1.26 0.80 -20.22
N LEU A 505 1.04 2.05 -19.78
CA LEU A 505 0.19 2.38 -18.63
C LEU A 505 -1.29 2.02 -18.82
N ARG A 506 -1.81 1.96 -20.05
CA ARG A 506 -3.18 1.50 -20.32
C ARG A 506 -3.29 -0.02 -20.20
N PHE A 507 -2.34 -0.74 -20.79
CA PHE A 507 -2.36 -2.21 -20.79
C PHE A 507 -2.09 -2.80 -19.40
N ILE A 508 -1.26 -2.16 -18.57
CA ILE A 508 -1.06 -2.58 -17.16
C ILE A 508 -2.36 -2.46 -16.33
N GLU A 509 -3.20 -1.45 -16.58
CA GLU A 509 -4.48 -1.31 -15.88
C GLU A 509 -5.45 -2.43 -16.25
N ILE A 510 -5.47 -2.84 -17.52
CA ILE A 510 -6.26 -3.98 -17.99
C ILE A 510 -5.75 -5.26 -17.33
N ALA A 511 -4.44 -5.51 -17.33
CA ALA A 511 -3.87 -6.68 -16.66
C ALA A 511 -4.20 -6.70 -15.16
N ARG A 512 -4.11 -5.55 -14.47
CA ARG A 512 -4.50 -5.42 -13.07
C ARG A 512 -6.00 -5.68 -12.86
N ALA A 513 -6.87 -5.19 -13.74
CA ALA A 513 -8.30 -5.45 -13.65
C ALA A 513 -8.63 -6.94 -13.86
N LEU A 514 -7.94 -7.61 -14.79
CA LEU A 514 -8.11 -9.03 -15.07
C LEU A 514 -7.65 -9.95 -13.93
N MET A 515 -6.78 -9.47 -13.03
CA MET A 515 -6.40 -10.25 -11.84
C MET A 515 -7.60 -10.59 -10.94
N LEU A 516 -8.67 -9.76 -10.96
CA LEU A 516 -9.92 -10.00 -10.23
C LEU A 516 -10.77 -11.14 -10.80
N GLU A 517 -10.45 -11.65 -11.99
CA GLU A 517 -11.33 -12.52 -12.78
C GLU A 517 -12.76 -11.96 -12.85
N PRO A 518 -12.92 -10.72 -13.37
CA PRO A 518 -14.17 -10.00 -13.31
C PRO A 518 -15.28 -10.70 -14.11
N ASP A 519 -16.50 -10.67 -13.57
CA ASP A 519 -17.71 -10.95 -14.35
C ASP A 519 -18.03 -9.76 -15.26
N PHE A 520 -17.74 -8.54 -14.80
CA PHE A 520 -17.91 -7.30 -15.55
C PHE A 520 -16.67 -6.41 -15.51
N LEU A 521 -16.21 -5.97 -16.67
CA LEU A 521 -15.08 -5.06 -16.83
C LEU A 521 -15.55 -3.71 -17.38
N LEU A 522 -15.35 -2.66 -16.59
CA LEU A 522 -15.69 -1.29 -16.96
C LEU A 522 -14.45 -0.57 -17.48
N LEU A 523 -14.49 -0.10 -18.72
CA LEU A 523 -13.38 0.59 -19.37
C LEU A 523 -13.76 2.04 -19.63
N ASP A 524 -12.98 2.97 -19.08
CA ASP A 524 -13.20 4.42 -19.14
C ASP A 524 -12.11 5.05 -20.03
N GLU A 525 -12.43 5.27 -21.30
CA GLU A 525 -11.54 5.83 -22.34
C GLU A 525 -10.17 5.11 -22.48
N PRO A 526 -10.14 3.77 -22.64
CA PRO A 526 -8.90 3.02 -22.72
C PRO A 526 -8.04 3.33 -23.96
N ALA A 527 -8.62 3.87 -25.04
CA ALA A 527 -7.91 4.21 -26.27
C ALA A 527 -7.26 5.61 -26.26
N ALA A 528 -7.58 6.43 -25.25
CA ALA A 528 -7.06 7.79 -25.15
C ALA A 528 -5.53 7.82 -25.11
N GLY A 529 -4.93 8.44 -26.13
CA GLY A 529 -3.48 8.59 -26.29
C GLY A 529 -2.76 7.41 -26.94
N LEU A 530 -3.51 6.46 -27.53
CA LEU A 530 -2.97 5.35 -28.31
C LEU A 530 -2.88 5.71 -29.80
N SER A 531 -1.91 5.11 -30.50
CA SER A 531 -1.84 5.11 -31.96
C SER A 531 -2.89 4.18 -32.58
N SER A 532 -3.21 4.34 -33.86
CA SER A 532 -4.22 3.51 -34.56
C SER A 532 -3.95 2.00 -34.45
N ASP A 533 -2.69 1.58 -34.59
CA ASP A 533 -2.30 0.17 -34.45
C ASP A 533 -2.50 -0.35 -33.01
N GLU A 534 -2.26 0.49 -32.01
CA GLU A 534 -2.49 0.15 -30.60
C GLU A 534 -3.98 0.07 -30.26
N ILE A 535 -4.80 0.93 -30.87
CA ILE A 535 -6.27 0.90 -30.75
C ILE A 535 -6.83 -0.40 -31.33
N GLU A 536 -6.35 -0.84 -32.50
CA GLU A 536 -6.75 -2.11 -33.09
C GLU A 536 -6.39 -3.29 -32.17
N ARG A 537 -5.15 -3.32 -31.65
CA ARG A 537 -4.69 -4.35 -30.71
C ARG A 537 -5.49 -4.36 -29.41
N LEU A 538 -5.84 -3.19 -28.89
CA LEU A 538 -6.72 -3.03 -27.74
C LEU A 538 -8.11 -3.62 -28.03
N GLY A 539 -8.69 -3.30 -29.20
CA GLY A 539 -9.97 -3.85 -29.64
C GLY A 539 -9.97 -5.38 -29.71
N ILE A 540 -8.93 -5.98 -30.28
CA ILE A 540 -8.74 -7.44 -30.33
C ILE A 540 -8.71 -8.03 -28.90
N LEU A 541 -7.96 -7.41 -27.99
CA LEU A 541 -7.86 -7.84 -26.61
C LEU A 541 -9.22 -7.76 -25.88
N ILE A 542 -9.96 -6.66 -26.05
CA ILE A 542 -11.30 -6.48 -25.46
C ILE A 542 -12.28 -7.54 -25.97
N LYS A 543 -12.34 -7.78 -27.29
CA LYS A 543 -13.20 -8.84 -27.85
C LYS A 543 -12.83 -10.21 -27.28
N ALA A 544 -11.55 -10.50 -27.09
CA ALA A 544 -11.10 -11.76 -26.50
C ALA A 544 -11.50 -11.90 -25.02
N ILE A 545 -11.42 -10.81 -24.23
CA ILE A 545 -11.90 -10.77 -22.85
C ILE A 545 -13.41 -11.02 -22.80
N SER A 546 -14.17 -10.37 -23.68
CA SER A 546 -15.61 -10.55 -23.79
C SER A 546 -15.97 -11.99 -24.13
N ARG A 547 -15.33 -12.59 -25.14
CA ARG A 547 -15.57 -13.98 -25.56
C ARG A 547 -15.27 -15.03 -24.48
N ARG A 548 -14.57 -14.68 -23.40
CA ARG A 548 -14.40 -15.55 -22.22
C ARG A 548 -15.60 -15.54 -21.27
N GLY A 549 -16.61 -14.73 -21.55
CA GLY A 549 -17.83 -14.57 -20.77
C GLY A 549 -17.88 -13.27 -19.99
N THR A 550 -16.80 -12.49 -19.91
CA THR A 550 -16.80 -11.20 -19.21
C THR A 550 -17.74 -10.23 -19.93
N GLY A 551 -18.67 -9.58 -19.22
CA GLY A 551 -19.41 -8.44 -19.77
C GLY A 551 -18.53 -7.20 -19.76
N VAL A 552 -18.35 -6.52 -20.89
CA VAL A 552 -17.53 -5.31 -20.98
C VAL A 552 -18.42 -4.10 -21.16
N LEU A 553 -18.31 -3.09 -20.29
CA LEU A 553 -18.91 -1.77 -20.51
C LEU A 553 -17.81 -0.80 -20.92
N LEU A 554 -17.85 -0.35 -22.17
CA LEU A 554 -16.85 0.53 -22.77
C LEU A 554 -17.39 1.95 -22.92
N VAL A 555 -16.80 2.89 -22.20
CA VAL A 555 -16.97 4.33 -22.44
C VAL A 555 -15.82 4.80 -23.32
N GLU A 556 -16.14 5.29 -24.52
CA GLU A 556 -15.15 5.79 -25.48
C GLU A 556 -15.68 6.96 -26.30
N HIS A 557 -14.72 7.73 -26.85
CA HIS A 557 -14.93 8.80 -27.80
C HIS A 557 -14.51 8.40 -29.23
N HIS A 558 -13.68 7.38 -29.38
CA HIS A 558 -13.30 6.85 -30.69
C HIS A 558 -14.45 6.05 -31.31
N ALA A 559 -15.21 6.69 -32.20
CA ALA A 559 -16.37 6.11 -32.86
C ALA A 559 -16.04 4.81 -33.62
N ASP A 560 -14.90 4.77 -34.32
CA ASP A 560 -14.47 3.59 -35.09
C ASP A 560 -14.26 2.37 -34.19
N LEU A 561 -13.64 2.56 -33.02
CA LEU A 561 -13.46 1.48 -32.05
C LEU A 561 -14.80 1.00 -31.50
N ILE A 562 -15.69 1.94 -31.11
CA ILE A 562 -17.03 1.60 -30.61
C ILE A 562 -17.79 0.76 -31.64
N PHE A 563 -17.83 1.20 -32.90
CA PHE A 563 -18.61 0.52 -33.92
C PHE A 563 -17.96 -0.78 -34.44
N ASP A 564 -16.65 -0.95 -34.29
CA ASP A 564 -15.96 -2.21 -34.64
C ASP A 564 -16.12 -3.31 -33.57
N ILE A 565 -16.15 -2.94 -32.29
CA ILE A 565 -16.04 -3.92 -31.19
C ILE A 565 -17.28 -4.10 -30.33
N CYS A 566 -18.22 -3.14 -30.31
CA CYS A 566 -19.41 -3.24 -29.47
C CYS A 566 -20.50 -4.11 -30.12
N ASP A 567 -21.21 -4.89 -29.31
CA ASP A 567 -22.40 -5.63 -29.73
C ASP A 567 -23.68 -4.79 -29.56
N GLN A 568 -23.71 -3.91 -28.55
CA GLN A 568 -24.77 -2.94 -28.29
C GLN A 568 -24.15 -1.60 -27.90
N VAL A 569 -24.88 -0.52 -28.18
CA VAL A 569 -24.46 0.85 -27.87
C VAL A 569 -25.63 1.60 -27.26
N THR A 570 -25.38 2.27 -26.14
CA THR A 570 -26.30 3.22 -25.51
C THR A 570 -25.71 4.62 -25.60
N VAL A 571 -26.49 5.57 -26.09
CA VAL A 571 -26.13 6.97 -26.21
C VAL A 571 -26.80 7.76 -25.08
N LEU A 572 -26.02 8.44 -24.27
CA LEU A 572 -26.51 9.34 -23.22
C LEU A 572 -26.49 10.78 -23.69
N ASN A 573 -27.54 11.53 -23.33
CA ASN A 573 -27.58 12.98 -23.45
C ASN A 573 -28.23 13.58 -22.19
N LEU A 574 -27.55 14.56 -21.57
CA LEU A 574 -28.02 15.26 -20.37
C LEU A 574 -28.57 14.33 -19.25
N GLY A 575 -27.87 13.22 -18.99
CA GLY A 575 -28.23 12.26 -17.93
C GLY A 575 -29.35 11.28 -18.27
N ARG A 576 -29.86 11.29 -19.51
CA ARG A 576 -30.91 10.38 -20.02
C ARG A 576 -30.41 9.58 -21.21
N ILE A 577 -31.07 8.45 -21.49
CA ILE A 577 -30.82 7.69 -22.72
C ILE A 577 -31.45 8.45 -23.90
N LEU A 578 -30.64 8.75 -24.90
CA LEU A 578 -31.07 9.30 -26.18
C LEU A 578 -31.48 8.16 -27.14
N ALA A 579 -30.64 7.13 -27.25
CA ALA A 579 -30.88 5.97 -28.10
C ALA A 579 -30.14 4.74 -27.54
N ALA A 580 -30.66 3.54 -27.82
CA ALA A 580 -29.98 2.28 -27.52
C ALA A 580 -30.27 1.27 -28.64
N GLY A 581 -29.25 0.53 -29.07
CA GLY A 581 -29.38 -0.45 -30.14
C GLY A 581 -28.04 -0.99 -30.60
N THR A 582 -28.05 -1.70 -31.73
CA THR A 582 -26.82 -2.18 -32.37
C THR A 582 -25.97 -1.02 -32.91
N PRO A 583 -24.65 -1.22 -33.09
CA PRO A 583 -23.77 -0.24 -33.76
C PRO A 583 -24.33 0.30 -35.07
N ALA A 584 -24.93 -0.57 -35.90
CA ALA A 584 -25.49 -0.21 -37.20
C ALA A 584 -26.71 0.72 -37.06
N GLU A 585 -27.60 0.46 -36.12
CA GLU A 585 -28.78 1.29 -35.84
C GLU A 585 -28.38 2.66 -35.29
N ILE A 586 -27.43 2.70 -34.35
CA ILE A 586 -26.97 3.94 -33.73
C ILE A 586 -26.24 4.85 -34.73
N ARG A 587 -25.46 4.28 -35.66
CA ARG A 587 -24.70 5.04 -36.67
C ARG A 587 -25.59 5.86 -37.60
N VAL A 588 -26.81 5.38 -37.87
CA VAL A 588 -27.78 6.07 -38.75
C VAL A 588 -28.87 6.82 -37.97
N HIS A 589 -28.82 6.81 -36.65
CA HIS A 589 -29.83 7.46 -35.81
C HIS A 589 -29.68 8.99 -35.88
N LYS A 590 -30.68 9.66 -36.47
CA LYS A 590 -30.64 11.11 -36.77
C LYS A 590 -30.25 11.98 -35.58
N GLU A 591 -30.86 11.75 -34.42
CA GLU A 591 -30.58 12.52 -33.21
C GLU A 591 -29.17 12.27 -32.65
N VAL A 592 -28.62 11.06 -32.82
CA VAL A 592 -27.26 10.73 -32.38
C VAL A 592 -26.23 11.41 -33.30
N VAL A 593 -26.49 11.41 -34.60
CA VAL A 593 -25.63 12.11 -35.57
C VAL A 593 -25.58 13.60 -35.27
N SER A 594 -26.75 14.21 -35.09
CA SER A 594 -26.90 15.63 -34.74
C SER A 594 -26.23 16.00 -33.41
N ALA A 595 -26.37 15.17 -32.38
CA ALA A 595 -25.91 15.50 -31.03
C ALA A 595 -24.46 15.10 -30.75
N TYR A 596 -23.88 14.17 -31.51
CA TYR A 596 -22.61 13.53 -31.13
C TYR A 596 -21.65 13.23 -32.29
N LEU A 597 -22.12 12.68 -33.42
CA LEU A 597 -21.20 12.25 -34.50
C LEU A 597 -20.79 13.37 -35.45
N GLY A 598 -21.45 14.54 -35.38
CA GLY A 598 -21.18 15.69 -36.23
C GLY A 598 -21.79 15.47 -37.62
N GLY A 599 -22.77 16.31 -37.97
CA GLY A 599 -23.29 16.46 -39.33
C GLY A 599 -22.67 17.65 -40.01
#